data_AF-A0A8R7TEB9-F1
#
_entry.id   AF-A0A8R7TEB9-F1
#
_cell.length_a   1.000
_cell.length_b   1.000
_cell.length_c   1.000
_cell.angle_alpha   90.00
_cell.angle_beta   90.00
_cell.angle_gamma   90.00
#
_symmetry.space_group_name_H-M   'P 1'
#
loop_
_entity.id
_entity.type
_entity.pdbx_description
1 polymer ?
#
loop_
_entity_poly.entity_id
_entity_poly.type
_entity_poly.pdbx_seq_one_letter_code
_entity_poly.pdbx_strand_id
1 'polypeptide(L)'
;MLDVRSQCVTFAPGQLCPIPPIYYLPVGNELFCLSFCSFEMLCSEVLSPRLQDQSCSMGWSWKQLSEKPPFYVDHVTSYSLHPEERTFLFSTKTGAAEATYTFDTQKRSWKLLGNWKLPFAGCAHFDPGLNCFVGLSKEPDTLGQIYSCQVPIYDTDDGLCPPPVVKLCKENLLSERPGDMHVGATLVYMGGKSEFCLVQCVSPDQDRMDEDDVAHGAQLPGRRRFYRLTTFSLSFNKDKELTTGNTRRLQYYKVPKEATKPFLQDPVAFWM
;
A
#
# COMPACT_ATOMS: atom_id res chain seq x y z
N MET A 1 -4.10 14.98 -11.02
CA MET A 1 -5.15 14.28 -11.78
C MET A 1 -4.80 14.38 -13.25
N LEU A 2 -4.84 13.27 -14.00
CA LEU A 2 -4.52 13.27 -15.43
C LEU A 2 -5.83 13.47 -16.22
N ASP A 3 -6.02 14.64 -16.83
CA ASP A 3 -7.15 14.85 -17.73
C ASP A 3 -6.71 14.50 -19.16
N VAL A 4 -7.17 13.35 -19.63
CA VAL A 4 -6.82 12.79 -20.93
C VAL A 4 -7.36 13.66 -22.07
N ARG A 5 -8.39 14.49 -21.84
CA ARG A 5 -8.98 15.35 -22.87
C ARG A 5 -8.20 16.65 -23.07
N SER A 6 -7.60 17.19 -22.02
CA SER A 6 -6.84 18.45 -22.07
C SER A 6 -5.34 18.26 -22.19
N GLN A 7 -4.83 17.01 -22.16
CA GLN A 7 -3.40 16.69 -22.12
C GLN A 7 -2.65 17.47 -21.03
N CYS A 8 -3.35 17.86 -19.96
CA CYS A 8 -2.78 18.67 -18.89
C CYS A 8 -2.66 17.85 -17.61
N VAL A 9 -1.56 18.08 -16.89
CA VAL A 9 -1.34 17.53 -15.55
C VAL A 9 -1.54 18.66 -14.57
N THR A 10 -2.65 18.60 -13.82
CA THR A 10 -2.87 19.54 -12.71
C THR A 10 -2.30 18.93 -11.43
N PHE A 11 -1.34 19.63 -10.85
CA PHE A 11 -0.76 19.30 -9.55
C PHE A 11 -1.68 19.84 -8.45
N ALA A 12 -2.10 18.96 -7.55
CA ALA A 12 -2.70 19.37 -6.28
C ALA A 12 -1.62 20.02 -5.39
N PRO A 13 -1.97 20.89 -4.44
CA PRO A 13 -1.01 21.43 -3.50
C PRO A 13 -0.31 20.29 -2.77
N GLY A 14 1.02 20.35 -2.75
CA GLY A 14 1.82 19.50 -1.88
C GLY A 14 1.42 19.75 -0.42
N GLN A 15 1.42 18.69 0.38
CA GLN A 15 1.22 18.83 1.81
C GLN A 15 2.47 19.48 2.42
N LEU A 16 2.28 20.49 3.28
CA LEU A 16 3.38 21.19 3.93
C LEU A 16 4.00 20.25 4.99
N CYS A 17 5.16 19.67 4.67
CA CYS A 17 6.00 18.88 5.59
C CYS A 17 5.26 17.78 6.38
N PRO A 18 4.62 16.79 5.71
CA PRO A 18 4.06 15.66 6.42
C PRO A 18 5.17 14.88 7.15
N ILE A 19 4.93 14.54 8.42
CA ILE A 19 5.89 13.81 9.26
C ILE A 19 5.70 12.30 9.01
N PRO A 20 6.75 11.57 8.57
CA PRO A 20 6.69 10.12 8.40
C PRO A 20 6.28 9.37 9.68
N PRO A 21 5.57 8.24 9.58
CA PRO A 21 5.10 7.60 8.34
C PRO A 21 3.90 8.32 7.69
N ILE A 22 3.77 8.19 6.36
CA ILE A 22 2.73 8.85 5.57
C ILE A 22 2.03 7.82 4.70
N TYR A 23 0.70 7.80 4.76
CA TYR A 23 -0.16 6.93 3.97
C TYR A 23 -1.08 7.79 3.11
N TYR A 24 -0.89 7.70 1.78
CA TYR A 24 -1.80 8.29 0.81
C TYR A 24 -2.86 7.26 0.43
N LEU A 25 -4.13 7.63 0.62
CA LEU A 25 -5.24 6.70 0.63
C LEU A 25 -6.33 7.19 -0.33
N PRO A 26 -6.26 6.81 -1.62
CA PRO A 26 -7.25 7.23 -2.62
C PRO A 26 -8.54 6.41 -2.49
N VAL A 27 -9.71 7.07 -2.56
CA VAL A 27 -11.05 6.43 -2.61
C VAL A 27 -11.90 7.12 -3.64
N GLY A 28 -12.11 6.48 -4.80
CA GLY A 28 -12.80 7.11 -5.92
C GLY A 28 -12.12 8.42 -6.33
N ASN A 29 -12.80 9.56 -6.14
CA ASN A 29 -12.28 10.90 -6.46
C ASN A 29 -11.72 11.65 -5.25
N GLU A 30 -11.70 11.01 -4.08
CA GLU A 30 -11.20 11.59 -2.83
C GLU A 30 -9.81 11.04 -2.53
N LEU A 31 -8.97 11.87 -1.90
CA LEU A 31 -7.65 11.45 -1.43
C LEU A 31 -7.54 11.81 0.05
N PHE A 32 -7.27 10.80 0.87
CA PHE A 32 -6.95 10.98 2.27
C PHE A 32 -5.44 10.86 2.47
N CYS A 33 -4.93 11.57 3.47
CA CYS A 33 -3.56 11.44 3.93
C CYS A 33 -3.57 11.22 5.44
N LEU A 34 -3.06 10.07 5.86
CA LEU A 34 -2.75 9.79 7.26
C LEU A 34 -1.25 9.96 7.46
N SER A 35 -0.86 10.88 8.35
CA SER A 35 0.53 11.11 8.75
C SER A 35 0.69 10.90 10.25
N PHE A 36 1.92 10.99 10.77
CA PHE A 36 2.18 10.90 12.20
C PHE A 36 1.36 11.89 13.05
N CYS A 37 1.09 13.09 12.53
CA CYS A 37 0.45 14.17 13.29
C CYS A 37 -0.91 14.63 12.74
N SER A 38 -1.31 14.16 11.56
CA SER A 38 -2.52 14.64 10.87
C SER A 38 -3.29 13.51 10.19
N PHE A 39 -4.60 13.72 10.06
CA PHE A 39 -5.44 12.92 9.19
C PHE A 39 -6.29 13.89 8.37
N GLU A 40 -5.93 14.02 7.10
CA GLU A 40 -6.40 15.08 6.22
C GLU A 40 -7.08 14.50 4.99
N MET A 41 -8.01 15.25 4.41
CA MET A 41 -8.64 14.95 3.14
C MET A 41 -8.31 16.07 2.16
N LEU A 42 -7.95 15.71 0.93
CA LEU A 42 -7.81 16.64 -0.18
C LEU A 42 -9.21 16.98 -0.71
N CYS A 43 -9.63 18.23 -0.51
CA CYS A 43 -10.90 18.74 -1.00
C CYS A 43 -10.70 19.56 -2.28
N SER A 44 -11.65 19.45 -3.19
CA SER A 44 -11.79 20.33 -4.35
C SER A 44 -12.90 21.33 -4.07
N GLU A 45 -12.58 22.61 -4.05
CA GLU A 45 -13.57 23.69 -3.91
C GLU A 45 -13.64 24.51 -5.18
N VAL A 46 -14.86 24.80 -5.63
CA VAL A 46 -15.10 25.80 -6.67
C VAL A 46 -14.81 27.15 -6.04
N LEU A 47 -13.73 27.80 -6.44
CA LEU A 47 -13.52 29.20 -6.04
C LEU A 47 -14.61 30.02 -6.72
N SER A 48 -15.30 30.87 -5.94
CA SER A 48 -16.33 31.75 -6.48
C SER A 48 -15.77 32.56 -7.66
N PRO A 49 -16.54 32.74 -8.75
CA PRO A 49 -16.04 33.43 -9.92
C PRO A 49 -15.62 34.85 -9.51
N ARG A 50 -14.35 35.18 -9.70
CA ARG A 50 -13.91 36.57 -9.61
C ARG A 50 -14.65 37.31 -10.73
N LEU A 51 -15.22 38.47 -10.41
CA LEU A 51 -16.16 39.27 -11.23
C LEU A 51 -15.69 39.64 -12.66
N GLN A 52 -14.58 39.11 -13.17
CA GLN A 52 -14.03 39.43 -14.49
C GLN A 52 -13.52 38.22 -15.30
N ASP A 53 -13.62 36.98 -14.78
CA ASP A 53 -13.15 35.79 -15.52
C ASP A 53 -14.20 34.67 -15.47
N GLN A 54 -14.70 34.26 -16.64
CA GLN A 54 -15.76 33.24 -16.79
C GLN A 54 -15.26 31.80 -16.56
N SER A 55 -14.00 31.60 -16.18
CA SER A 55 -13.50 30.28 -15.79
C SER A 55 -13.59 30.08 -14.28
N CYS A 56 -14.40 29.12 -13.85
CA CYS A 56 -14.31 28.59 -12.48
C CYS A 56 -12.90 28.01 -12.27
N SER A 57 -12.08 28.63 -11.41
CA SER A 57 -10.83 28.02 -10.98
C SER A 57 -11.12 27.05 -9.84
N MET A 58 -10.79 25.77 -10.04
CA MET A 58 -10.88 24.77 -8.99
C MET A 58 -9.68 24.93 -8.06
N GLY A 59 -9.95 25.33 -6.81
CA GLY A 59 -8.95 25.40 -5.75
C GLY A 59 -8.91 24.08 -4.99
N TRP A 60 -7.73 23.48 -4.89
CA TRP A 60 -7.52 22.28 -4.08
C TRP A 60 -6.95 22.70 -2.72
N SER A 61 -7.41 22.08 -1.64
CA SER A 61 -6.87 22.31 -0.29
C SER A 61 -6.93 21.06 0.56
N TRP A 62 -5.92 20.88 1.43
CA TRP A 62 -5.93 19.86 2.46
C TRP A 62 -6.77 20.34 3.65
N LYS A 63 -7.71 19.50 4.10
CA LYS A 63 -8.54 19.77 5.26
C LYS A 63 -8.34 18.70 6.31
N GLN A 64 -7.99 19.14 7.51
CA GLN A 64 -7.92 18.30 8.69
C GLN A 64 -9.31 17.73 9.01
N LEU A 65 -9.38 16.41 9.21
CA LEU A 65 -10.56 15.74 9.71
C LEU A 65 -10.67 15.91 11.22
N SER A 66 -11.89 16.07 11.72
CA SER A 66 -12.16 16.23 13.15
C SER A 66 -11.81 14.96 13.94
N GLU A 67 -12.10 13.80 13.36
CA GLU A 67 -11.87 12.50 13.97
C GLU A 67 -10.40 12.08 13.83
N LYS A 68 -9.72 11.97 14.97
CA LYS A 68 -8.34 11.51 15.06
C LYS A 68 -8.28 9.98 15.05
N PRO A 69 -7.24 9.37 14.46
CA PRO A 69 -7.05 7.93 14.55
C PRO A 69 -6.96 7.50 16.02
N PRO A 70 -7.68 6.44 16.44
CA PRO A 70 -7.69 5.95 17.83
C PRO A 70 -6.44 5.11 18.17
N PHE A 71 -5.33 5.34 17.46
CA PHE A 71 -4.07 4.61 17.57
C PHE A 71 -2.91 5.52 17.16
N TYR A 72 -1.70 5.13 17.56
CA TYR A 72 -0.49 5.77 17.07
C TYR A 72 -0.13 5.23 15.69
N VAL A 73 0.18 6.15 14.77
CA VAL A 73 0.36 5.83 13.34
C VAL A 73 1.66 5.05 13.07
N ASP A 74 2.64 5.18 13.95
CA ASP A 74 3.88 4.37 13.97
C ASP A 74 3.63 2.88 14.28
N HIS A 75 2.52 2.55 14.95
CA HIS A 75 2.13 1.18 15.23
C HIS A 75 1.37 0.52 14.06
N VAL A 76 1.10 1.24 12.96
CA VAL A 76 0.40 0.69 11.79
C VAL A 76 1.30 -0.34 11.09
N THR A 77 0.81 -1.57 11.05
CA THR A 77 1.50 -2.71 10.41
C THR A 77 0.99 -2.96 9.00
N SER A 78 -0.31 -2.76 8.78
CA SER A 78 -0.93 -2.88 7.47
C SER A 78 -2.17 -2.00 7.33
N TYR A 79 -2.52 -1.73 6.08
CA TYR A 79 -3.72 -0.98 5.74
C TYR A 79 -4.30 -1.47 4.41
N SER A 80 -5.62 -1.31 4.25
CA SER A 80 -6.33 -1.64 3.02
C SER A 80 -7.57 -0.79 2.85
N LEU A 81 -8.11 -0.79 1.63
CA LEU A 81 -9.38 -0.15 1.30
C LEU A 81 -10.34 -1.20 0.77
N HIS A 82 -11.56 -1.23 1.31
CA HIS A 82 -12.70 -1.85 0.65
C HIS A 82 -13.37 -0.78 -0.24
N PRO A 83 -13.26 -0.85 -1.58
CA PRO A 83 -13.74 0.23 -2.45
C PRO A 83 -15.26 0.39 -2.44
N GLU A 84 -16.00 -0.72 -2.39
CA GLU A 84 -17.46 -0.72 -2.43
C GLU A 84 -18.07 -0.17 -1.13
N GLU A 85 -17.64 -0.69 0.01
CA GLU A 85 -17.98 -0.19 1.35
C GLU A 85 -17.29 1.14 1.70
N ARG A 86 -16.43 1.67 0.81
CA ARG A 86 -15.62 2.88 1.00
C ARG A 86 -15.02 2.99 2.41
N THR A 87 -14.47 1.88 2.88
CA THR A 87 -14.02 1.73 4.26
C THR A 87 -12.54 1.34 4.26
N PHE A 88 -11.73 2.11 4.97
CA PHE A 88 -10.35 1.72 5.21
C PHE A 88 -10.27 0.76 6.40
N LEU A 89 -9.31 -0.15 6.36
CA LEU A 89 -8.91 -0.99 7.47
C LEU A 89 -7.46 -0.68 7.81
N PHE A 90 -7.17 -0.55 9.10
CA PHE A 90 -5.82 -0.34 9.62
C PHE A 90 -5.56 -1.35 10.72
N SER A 91 -4.52 -2.15 10.58
CA SER A 91 -4.08 -3.04 11.65
C SER A 91 -2.85 -2.48 12.34
N THR A 92 -2.89 -2.45 13.67
CA THR A 92 -1.81 -1.95 14.51
C THR A 92 -1.24 -3.04 15.41
N LYS A 93 0.01 -2.84 15.85
CA LYS A 93 0.66 -3.71 16.83
C LYS A 93 1.49 -2.89 17.81
N THR A 94 1.20 -3.05 19.10
CA THR A 94 1.93 -2.41 20.20
C THR A 94 2.40 -3.48 21.19
N GLY A 95 3.67 -3.89 21.09
CA GLY A 95 4.17 -5.03 21.86
C GLY A 95 3.42 -6.32 21.50
N ALA A 96 2.70 -6.89 22.48
CA ALA A 96 1.85 -8.07 22.27
C ALA A 96 0.39 -7.75 21.91
N ALA A 97 -0.03 -6.48 22.00
CA ALA A 97 -1.39 -6.07 21.68
C ALA A 97 -1.55 -5.85 20.17
N GLU A 98 -2.60 -6.41 19.59
CA GLU A 98 -2.95 -6.30 18.18
C GLU A 98 -4.40 -5.83 18.04
N ALA A 99 -4.65 -4.93 17.11
CA ALA A 99 -5.98 -4.39 16.86
C ALA A 99 -6.16 -4.03 15.40
N THR A 100 -7.39 -4.13 14.91
CA THR A 100 -7.79 -3.64 13.59
C THR A 100 -8.91 -2.63 13.75
N TYR A 101 -8.74 -1.48 13.10
CA TYR A 101 -9.68 -0.37 13.10
C TYR A 101 -10.23 -0.17 11.70
N THR A 102 -11.46 0.29 11.60
CA THR A 102 -12.03 0.76 10.35
C THR A 102 -12.24 2.26 10.38
N PHE A 103 -12.12 2.88 9.21
CA PHE A 103 -12.55 4.25 8.98
C PHE A 103 -13.57 4.28 7.85
N ASP A 104 -14.81 4.61 8.20
CA ASP A 104 -15.89 4.85 7.24
C ASP A 104 -15.68 6.23 6.64
N THR A 105 -15.39 6.30 5.34
CA THR A 105 -15.07 7.58 4.69
C THR A 105 -16.29 8.49 4.51
N GLN A 106 -17.50 7.93 4.50
CA GLN A 106 -18.75 8.68 4.36
C GLN A 106 -19.18 9.28 5.69
N LYS A 107 -19.21 8.47 6.76
CA LYS A 107 -19.51 8.91 8.12
C LYS A 107 -18.36 9.67 8.76
N ARG A 108 -17.14 9.51 8.21
CA ARG A 108 -15.88 10.06 8.71
C ARG A 108 -15.59 9.67 10.15
N SER A 109 -15.91 8.42 10.50
CA SER A 109 -15.84 7.91 11.87
C SER A 109 -14.94 6.69 11.95
N TRP A 110 -14.20 6.61 13.05
CA TRP A 110 -13.40 5.44 13.40
C TRP A 110 -14.22 4.42 14.18
N LYS A 111 -13.84 3.15 14.04
CA LYS A 111 -14.39 2.05 14.81
C LYS A 111 -13.32 1.02 15.10
N LEU A 112 -13.29 0.48 16.31
CA LEU A 112 -12.50 -0.72 16.59
C LEU A 112 -13.24 -1.92 16.02
N LEU A 113 -12.63 -2.61 15.05
CA LEU A 113 -13.23 -3.80 14.45
C LEU A 113 -13.01 -5.02 15.35
N GLY A 114 -11.77 -5.26 15.76
CA GLY A 114 -11.43 -6.40 16.60
C GLY A 114 -10.01 -6.38 17.15
N ASN A 115 -9.76 -7.22 18.16
CA ASN A 115 -8.47 -7.38 18.84
C ASN A 115 -7.59 -8.41 18.11
N TRP A 116 -7.34 -8.16 16.84
CA TRP A 116 -6.53 -8.98 15.93
C TRP A 116 -5.93 -8.09 14.84
N LYS A 117 -4.84 -8.51 14.21
CA LYS A 117 -4.26 -7.84 13.03
C LYS A 117 -4.47 -8.64 11.75
N LEU A 118 -4.52 -7.95 10.61
CA LEU A 118 -4.43 -8.59 9.30
C LEU A 118 -3.03 -9.18 9.09
N PRO A 119 -2.90 -10.29 8.34
CA PRO A 119 -1.63 -11.00 8.14
C PRO A 119 -0.74 -10.36 7.06
N PHE A 120 -0.84 -9.03 6.89
CA PHE A 120 -0.16 -8.30 5.83
C PHE A 120 0.91 -7.39 6.42
N ALA A 121 1.89 -7.03 5.59
CA ALA A 121 2.85 -5.99 5.89
C ALA A 121 2.73 -4.86 4.85
N GLY A 122 2.30 -3.69 5.29
CA GLY A 122 2.02 -2.53 4.43
C GLY A 122 0.64 -2.61 3.76
N CYS A 123 0.58 -2.25 2.48
CA CYS A 123 -0.68 -2.16 1.74
C CYS A 123 -1.21 -3.54 1.34
N ALA A 124 -2.50 -3.79 1.56
CA ALA A 124 -3.25 -4.87 0.96
C ALA A 124 -4.37 -4.34 0.06
N HIS A 125 -4.69 -5.10 -0.98
CA HIS A 125 -5.62 -4.73 -2.03
C HIS A 125 -6.86 -5.59 -1.99
N PHE A 126 -8.04 -4.99 -2.14
CA PHE A 126 -9.27 -5.74 -2.33
C PHE A 126 -9.38 -6.24 -3.77
N ASP A 127 -9.64 -7.53 -3.94
CA ASP A 127 -9.90 -8.17 -5.23
C ASP A 127 -11.40 -8.51 -5.37
N PRO A 128 -12.15 -7.81 -6.24
CA PRO A 128 -13.58 -8.10 -6.44
C PRO A 128 -13.86 -9.49 -7.01
N GLY A 129 -12.94 -10.04 -7.82
CA GLY A 129 -13.09 -11.36 -8.44
C GLY A 129 -12.95 -12.51 -7.45
N LEU A 130 -12.11 -12.31 -6.41
CA LEU A 130 -11.93 -13.27 -5.32
C LEU A 130 -12.76 -12.94 -4.07
N ASN A 131 -13.34 -11.74 -4.02
CA ASN A 131 -14.03 -11.16 -2.89
C ASN A 131 -13.22 -11.27 -1.58
N CYS A 132 -11.96 -10.86 -1.63
CA CYS A 132 -11.04 -10.93 -0.49
C CYS A 132 -9.96 -9.85 -0.56
N PHE A 133 -9.35 -9.55 0.58
CA PHE A 133 -8.13 -8.75 0.64
C PHE A 133 -6.92 -9.62 0.34
N VAL A 134 -6.01 -9.10 -0.47
CA VAL A 134 -4.76 -9.75 -0.87
C VAL A 134 -3.60 -8.86 -0.47
N GLY A 135 -2.64 -9.40 0.27
CA GLY A 135 -1.48 -8.64 0.74
C GLY A 135 -0.23 -9.48 0.85
N LEU A 136 0.92 -8.79 0.89
CA LEU A 136 2.23 -9.41 0.98
C LEU A 136 2.60 -9.68 2.44
N SER A 137 3.22 -10.82 2.71
CA SER A 137 3.90 -11.06 3.97
C SER A 137 5.35 -10.56 3.93
N LYS A 138 5.78 -9.94 5.03
CA LYS A 138 7.18 -9.61 5.32
C LYS A 138 7.70 -10.29 6.58
N GLU A 139 6.94 -11.24 7.14
CA GLU A 139 7.42 -12.04 8.27
C GLU A 139 8.53 -13.00 7.80
N PRO A 140 9.55 -13.31 8.61
CA PRO A 140 10.73 -14.06 8.16
C PRO A 140 10.44 -15.45 7.58
N ASP A 141 9.42 -16.13 8.10
CA ASP A 141 9.02 -17.49 7.74
C ASP A 141 8.19 -17.55 6.45
N THR A 142 7.51 -16.45 6.11
CA THR A 142 6.58 -16.34 4.98
C THR A 142 6.95 -15.21 4.02
N LEU A 143 8.21 -14.74 4.10
CA LEU A 143 8.69 -13.57 3.37
C LEU A 143 8.43 -13.70 1.87
N GLY A 144 7.68 -12.74 1.32
CA GLY A 144 7.35 -12.68 -0.10
C GLY A 144 6.24 -13.62 -0.57
N GLN A 145 5.59 -14.34 0.36
CA GLN A 145 4.35 -15.04 0.09
C GLN A 145 3.15 -14.09 0.21
N ILE A 146 2.05 -14.50 -0.41
CA ILE A 146 0.80 -13.73 -0.45
C ILE A 146 -0.22 -14.33 0.48
N TYR A 147 -0.84 -13.50 1.31
CA TYR A 147 -2.05 -13.84 2.04
C TYR A 147 -3.28 -13.37 1.28
N SER A 148 -4.34 -14.17 1.35
CA SER A 148 -5.71 -13.71 1.15
C SER A 148 -6.47 -13.74 2.47
N CYS A 149 -7.35 -12.78 2.67
CA CYS A 149 -8.13 -12.59 3.86
C CYS A 149 -9.57 -12.27 3.47
N GLN A 150 -10.54 -13.03 3.97
CA GLN A 150 -11.94 -12.75 3.70
C GLN A 150 -12.35 -11.37 4.22
N VAL A 151 -13.34 -10.75 3.57
CA VAL A 151 -13.89 -9.47 4.01
C VAL A 151 -14.46 -9.61 5.43
N PRO A 152 -13.99 -8.81 6.40
CA PRO A 152 -14.56 -8.81 7.74
C PRO A 152 -16.02 -8.33 7.75
N ILE A 153 -16.76 -8.73 8.79
CA ILE A 153 -18.12 -8.25 9.00
C ILE A 153 -18.04 -6.90 9.72
N TYR A 154 -18.41 -5.82 9.06
CA TYR A 154 -18.31 -4.47 9.64
C TYR A 154 -19.43 -4.13 10.64
N ASP A 155 -20.56 -4.85 10.57
CA ASP A 155 -21.77 -4.62 11.37
C ASP A 155 -21.79 -5.43 12.69
N THR A 156 -20.67 -5.39 13.42
CA THR A 156 -20.57 -5.94 14.78
C THR A 156 -20.40 -4.84 15.80
N ASP A 157 -20.65 -5.08 17.09
CA ASP A 157 -20.24 -4.12 18.11
C ASP A 157 -18.72 -3.93 18.11
N ASP A 158 -18.28 -2.81 18.69
CA ASP A 158 -16.87 -2.42 18.73
C ASP A 158 -16.00 -3.49 19.38
N GLY A 159 -14.95 -3.89 18.65
CA GLY A 159 -13.98 -4.89 19.09
C GLY A 159 -14.49 -6.34 19.10
N LEU A 160 -15.74 -6.59 18.71
CA LEU A 160 -16.35 -7.92 18.73
C LEU A 160 -16.29 -8.64 17.38
N CYS A 161 -15.77 -8.03 16.31
CA CYS A 161 -15.60 -8.75 15.04
C CYS A 161 -14.55 -9.87 15.24
N PRO A 162 -14.89 -11.13 14.90
CA PRO A 162 -13.91 -12.21 14.93
C PRO A 162 -12.82 -11.98 13.88
N PRO A 163 -11.62 -12.59 14.05
CA PRO A 163 -10.58 -12.52 13.05
C PRO A 163 -11.06 -13.17 11.74
N PRO A 164 -10.78 -12.55 10.58
CA PRO A 164 -11.18 -13.07 9.28
C PRO A 164 -10.44 -14.36 8.95
N VAL A 165 -11.04 -15.20 8.10
CA VAL A 165 -10.39 -16.41 7.60
C VAL A 165 -9.26 -16.02 6.65
N VAL A 166 -8.05 -16.51 6.94
CA VAL A 166 -6.83 -16.24 6.16
C VAL A 166 -6.39 -17.47 5.39
N LYS A 167 -5.83 -17.27 4.19
CA LYS A 167 -5.19 -18.32 3.40
C LYS A 167 -3.88 -17.83 2.83
N LEU A 168 -2.83 -18.60 3.05
CA LEU A 168 -1.50 -18.36 2.53
C LEU A 168 -1.34 -19.02 1.16
N CYS A 169 -0.87 -18.26 0.17
CA CYS A 169 -0.34 -18.82 -1.06
C CYS A 169 1.00 -19.50 -0.74
N LYS A 170 1.05 -20.82 -0.91
CA LYS A 170 2.26 -21.60 -0.62
C LYS A 170 3.42 -21.26 -1.55
N GLU A 171 3.13 -20.69 -2.71
CA GLU A 171 4.11 -20.44 -3.72
C GLU A 171 4.94 -19.18 -3.37
N ASN A 172 6.27 -19.29 -3.34
CA ASN A 172 7.14 -18.13 -3.17
C ASN A 172 7.25 -17.36 -4.50
N LEU A 173 7.17 -16.03 -4.41
CA LEU A 173 7.23 -15.14 -5.56
C LEU A 173 8.53 -14.36 -5.66
N LEU A 174 9.40 -14.43 -4.65
CA LEU A 174 10.72 -13.79 -4.67
C LEU A 174 11.68 -14.53 -5.61
N SER A 175 12.78 -13.87 -5.96
CA SER A 175 13.86 -14.48 -6.75
C SER A 175 14.48 -15.66 -6.02
N GLU A 176 14.60 -16.79 -6.71
CA GLU A 176 15.32 -17.99 -6.25
C GLU A 176 16.74 -18.08 -6.85
N ARG A 177 17.16 -17.05 -7.61
CA ARG A 177 18.47 -17.08 -8.27
C ARG A 177 19.58 -17.02 -7.21
N PRO A 178 20.57 -17.93 -7.26
CA PRO A 178 21.73 -17.85 -6.39
C PRO A 178 22.45 -16.50 -6.57
N GLY A 179 22.69 -15.80 -5.46
CA GLY A 179 23.33 -14.49 -5.46
C GLY A 179 22.37 -13.29 -5.56
N ASP A 180 21.07 -13.50 -5.75
CA ASP A 180 20.06 -12.44 -5.66
C ASP A 180 19.59 -12.29 -4.21
N MET A 181 19.97 -11.19 -3.55
CA MET A 181 19.53 -10.86 -2.20
C MET A 181 18.27 -9.99 -2.23
N HIS A 182 17.24 -10.40 -1.50
CA HIS A 182 16.02 -9.61 -1.32
C HIS A 182 16.33 -8.35 -0.51
N VAL A 183 15.99 -7.18 -1.05
CA VAL A 183 16.09 -5.89 -0.34
C VAL A 183 14.73 -5.42 0.16
N GLY A 184 13.69 -5.62 -0.65
CA GLY A 184 12.34 -5.14 -0.37
C GLY A 184 11.35 -5.53 -1.45
N ALA A 185 10.07 -5.40 -1.16
CA ALA A 185 9.03 -5.66 -2.14
C ALA A 185 7.72 -4.92 -1.84
N THR A 186 6.98 -4.62 -2.90
CA THR A 186 5.59 -4.15 -2.85
C THR A 186 4.71 -4.97 -3.77
N LEU A 187 3.45 -5.12 -3.40
CA LEU A 187 2.42 -5.76 -4.22
C LEU A 187 1.53 -4.68 -4.83
N VAL A 188 1.29 -4.76 -6.13
CA VAL A 188 0.44 -3.83 -6.87
C VAL A 188 -0.73 -4.61 -7.47
N TYR A 189 -1.96 -4.15 -7.22
CA TYR A 189 -3.13 -4.66 -7.93
C TYR A 189 -3.25 -4.01 -9.31
N MET A 190 -3.40 -4.82 -10.35
CA MET A 190 -3.48 -4.37 -11.74
C MET A 190 -4.92 -4.37 -12.29
N GLY A 191 -5.90 -4.80 -11.49
CA GLY A 191 -7.29 -4.91 -11.93
C GLY A 191 -7.57 -6.16 -12.76
N GLY A 192 -8.70 -6.14 -13.48
CA GLY A 192 -9.08 -7.21 -14.41
C GLY A 192 -9.36 -8.55 -13.73
N LYS A 193 -8.77 -9.63 -14.26
CA LYS A 193 -8.96 -11.02 -13.80
C LYS A 193 -8.08 -11.35 -12.60
N SER A 194 -8.20 -10.56 -11.53
CA SER A 194 -7.41 -10.76 -10.31
C SER A 194 -5.91 -10.72 -10.58
N GLU A 195 -5.46 -9.77 -11.41
CA GLU A 195 -4.07 -9.62 -11.84
C GLU A 195 -3.30 -8.71 -10.87
N PHE A 196 -2.08 -9.13 -10.53
CA PHE A 196 -1.19 -8.46 -9.60
C PHE A 196 0.23 -8.43 -10.16
N CYS A 197 1.01 -7.45 -9.70
CA CYS A 197 2.44 -7.37 -9.91
C CYS A 197 3.16 -7.29 -8.57
N LEU A 198 4.07 -8.23 -8.33
CA LEU A 198 5.06 -8.12 -7.27
C LEU A 198 6.27 -7.36 -7.81
N VAL A 199 6.57 -6.21 -7.22
CA VAL A 199 7.77 -5.43 -7.51
C VAL A 199 8.79 -5.70 -6.42
N GLN A 200 9.78 -6.54 -6.73
CA GLN A 200 10.85 -6.89 -5.80
C GLN A 200 12.13 -6.09 -6.13
N CYS A 201 12.73 -5.45 -5.13
CA CYS A 201 14.09 -4.93 -5.23
C CYS A 201 15.10 -6.02 -4.86
N VAL A 202 16.09 -6.23 -5.73
CA VAL A 202 17.13 -7.24 -5.58
C VAL A 202 18.51 -6.59 -5.66
N SER A 203 19.43 -7.04 -4.81
CA SER A 203 20.85 -6.69 -4.87
C SER A 203 21.71 -7.95 -5.04
N PRO A 204 22.82 -7.89 -5.80
CA PRO A 204 23.77 -9.00 -5.86
C PRO A 204 24.45 -9.23 -4.51
N ASP A 205 24.71 -10.49 -4.15
CA ASP A 205 25.25 -10.96 -2.86
C ASP A 205 26.64 -10.37 -2.50
N GLN A 206 27.38 -9.84 -3.47
CA GLN A 206 28.63 -9.12 -3.22
C GLN A 206 28.45 -7.72 -2.59
N ASP A 207 27.22 -7.22 -2.46
CA ASP A 207 26.90 -5.91 -1.86
C ASP A 207 26.64 -5.99 -0.33
N ARG A 208 27.18 -6.99 0.39
CA ARG A 208 27.13 -6.97 1.88
C ARG A 208 27.75 -5.66 2.35
N MET A 209 26.93 -4.82 2.99
CA MET A 209 27.34 -3.49 3.39
C MET A 209 28.37 -3.60 4.50
N ASP A 210 29.61 -3.19 4.22
CA ASP A 210 30.55 -2.82 5.27
C ASP A 210 29.94 -1.62 6.02
N GLU A 211 29.84 -1.73 7.35
CA GLU A 211 29.23 -0.70 8.22
C GLU A 211 29.92 0.67 8.12
N ASP A 212 31.12 0.73 7.52
CA ASP A 212 31.92 1.94 7.34
C ASP A 212 31.44 2.89 6.21
N ASP A 213 30.58 2.43 5.30
CA ASP A 213 30.05 3.24 4.20
C ASP A 213 29.01 4.31 4.65
N VAL A 214 28.61 4.30 5.93
CA VAL A 214 27.57 5.20 6.48
C VAL A 214 28.13 6.56 6.88
N ALA A 215 29.45 6.69 7.05
CA ALA A 215 30.06 7.89 7.65
C ALA A 215 30.39 9.01 6.64
N HIS A 216 30.48 8.72 5.35
CA HIS A 216 30.92 9.71 4.36
C HIS A 216 29.97 9.67 3.18
N GLY A 217 29.20 10.74 2.96
CA GLY A 217 28.20 10.91 1.90
C GLY A 217 28.77 10.87 0.46
N ALA A 218 29.53 9.84 0.14
CA ALA A 218 30.11 9.54 -1.15
C ALA A 218 29.11 8.74 -1.98
N GLN A 219 28.94 9.17 -3.23
CA GLN A 219 28.18 8.45 -4.23
C GLN A 219 28.71 7.02 -4.37
N LEU A 220 27.84 6.06 -4.08
CA LEU A 220 28.17 4.64 -4.11
C LEU A 220 28.61 4.22 -5.53
N PRO A 221 29.79 3.63 -5.70
CA PRO A 221 30.24 3.13 -7.00
C PRO A 221 29.35 1.95 -7.42
N GLY A 222 28.62 2.11 -8.53
CA GLY A 222 28.20 1.01 -9.41
C GLY A 222 27.38 -0.15 -8.83
N ARG A 223 26.58 0.03 -7.76
CA ARG A 223 25.69 -1.03 -7.21
C ARG A 223 24.62 -1.46 -8.23
N ARG A 224 24.75 -2.66 -8.80
CA ARG A 224 23.80 -3.17 -9.80
C ARG A 224 22.55 -3.74 -9.12
N ARG A 225 21.69 -2.87 -8.60
CA ARG A 225 20.36 -3.25 -8.12
C ARG A 225 19.36 -3.31 -9.28
N PHE A 226 18.42 -4.24 -9.19
CA PHE A 226 17.37 -4.40 -10.19
C PHE A 226 16.00 -4.55 -9.51
N TYR A 227 14.97 -3.99 -10.16
CA TYR A 227 13.59 -4.34 -9.87
C TYR A 227 13.22 -5.58 -10.68
N ARG A 228 12.83 -6.65 -9.98
CA ARG A 228 12.23 -7.85 -10.57
C ARG A 228 10.71 -7.72 -10.45
N LEU A 229 10.05 -7.56 -11.58
CA LEU A 229 8.60 -7.50 -11.69
C LEU A 229 8.08 -8.90 -12.00
N THR A 230 7.19 -9.40 -11.15
CA THR A 230 6.49 -10.68 -11.36
C THR A 230 5.00 -10.40 -11.48
N THR A 231 4.45 -10.46 -12.69
CA THR A 231 3.01 -10.30 -12.93
C THR A 231 2.34 -11.67 -12.94
N PHE A 232 1.18 -11.80 -12.31
CA PHE A 232 0.44 -13.06 -12.20
C PHE A 232 -1.03 -12.80 -11.89
N SER A 233 -1.89 -13.77 -12.16
CA SER A 233 -3.29 -13.78 -11.75
C SER A 233 -3.48 -14.70 -10.56
N LEU A 234 -4.28 -14.28 -9.58
CA LEU A 234 -4.65 -15.10 -8.43
C LEU A 234 -5.98 -15.80 -8.67
N SER A 235 -6.09 -17.02 -8.14
CA SER A 235 -7.34 -17.79 -8.13
C SER A 235 -7.35 -18.80 -7.00
N PHE A 236 -8.52 -19.33 -6.69
CA PHE A 236 -8.66 -20.50 -5.82
C PHE A 236 -8.68 -21.78 -6.65
N ASN A 237 -7.81 -22.73 -6.29
CA ASN A 237 -7.82 -24.06 -6.91
C ASN A 237 -9.02 -24.90 -6.40
N LYS A 238 -9.10 -26.16 -6.86
CA LYS A 238 -10.18 -27.09 -6.46
C LYS A 238 -10.23 -27.35 -4.95
N ASP A 239 -9.09 -27.27 -4.28
CA ASP A 239 -8.94 -27.44 -2.82
C ASP A 239 -9.18 -26.12 -2.06
N LYS A 240 -9.64 -25.08 -2.76
CA LYS A 240 -9.84 -23.71 -2.25
C LYS A 240 -8.55 -23.07 -1.72
N GLU A 241 -7.38 -23.51 -2.16
CA GLU A 241 -6.10 -22.87 -1.84
C GLU A 241 -5.79 -21.75 -2.83
N LEU A 242 -5.14 -20.68 -2.35
CA LEU A 242 -4.75 -19.54 -3.17
C LEU A 242 -3.53 -19.90 -4.03
N THR A 243 -3.62 -19.69 -5.35
CA THR A 243 -2.57 -20.03 -6.31
C THR A 243 -2.42 -18.98 -7.40
N THR A 244 -1.23 -18.91 -8.01
CA THR A 244 -0.97 -18.10 -9.21
C THR A 244 -1.32 -18.82 -10.52
N GLY A 245 -1.71 -20.09 -10.46
CA GLY A 245 -2.17 -20.86 -11.62
C GLY A 245 -1.16 -20.94 -12.78
N ASN A 246 0.15 -20.85 -12.50
CA ASN A 246 1.24 -20.80 -13.49
C ASN A 246 1.17 -19.63 -14.49
N THR A 247 0.51 -18.53 -14.12
CA THR A 247 0.35 -17.34 -14.99
C THR A 247 1.52 -16.35 -14.92
N ARG A 248 2.56 -16.69 -14.15
CA ARG A 248 3.67 -15.79 -13.81
C ARG A 248 4.45 -15.34 -15.05
N ARG A 249 4.68 -14.03 -15.17
CA ARG A 249 5.59 -13.44 -16.16
C ARG A 249 6.60 -12.55 -15.46
N LEU A 250 7.84 -12.63 -15.91
CA LEU A 250 8.99 -11.98 -15.26
C LEU A 250 9.59 -10.91 -16.15
N GLN A 251 9.92 -9.78 -15.53
CA GLN A 251 10.65 -8.69 -16.14
C GLN A 251 11.68 -8.13 -15.15
N TYR A 252 12.78 -7.62 -15.68
CA TYR A 252 13.87 -7.04 -14.89
C TYR A 252 14.16 -5.64 -15.39
N TYR A 253 14.24 -4.69 -14.46
CA TYR A 253 14.53 -3.30 -14.73
C TYR A 253 15.68 -2.83 -13.84
N LYS A 254 16.53 -1.96 -14.37
CA LYS A 254 17.59 -1.36 -13.58
C LYS A 254 16.97 -0.35 -12.61
N VAL A 255 17.43 -0.35 -11.36
CA VAL A 255 17.02 0.66 -10.38
C VAL A 255 17.59 2.03 -10.79
N PRO A 256 16.78 3.11 -10.77
CA PRO A 256 17.26 4.48 -11.01
C PRO A 256 18.36 4.88 -10.03
N LYS A 257 19.29 5.75 -10.46
CA LYS A 257 20.41 6.17 -9.60
C LYS A 257 19.95 7.02 -8.42
N GLU A 258 18.79 7.64 -8.56
CA GLU A 258 18.17 8.58 -7.63
C GLU A 258 17.36 7.86 -6.53
N ALA A 259 17.18 6.53 -6.64
CA ALA A 259 16.43 5.75 -5.66
C ALA A 259 17.15 5.73 -4.31
N THR A 260 16.49 6.23 -3.27
CA THR A 260 17.00 6.24 -1.90
C THR A 260 16.72 4.91 -1.19
N LYS A 261 17.46 4.61 -0.10
CA LYS A 261 17.32 3.36 0.66
C LYS A 261 15.86 3.01 1.05
N PRO A 262 15.03 3.96 1.53
CA PRO A 262 13.62 3.66 1.83
C PRO A 262 12.84 3.13 0.62
N PHE A 263 13.02 3.70 -0.58
CA PHE A 263 12.34 3.26 -1.81
C PHE A 263 12.89 1.94 -2.38
N LEU A 264 13.92 1.37 -1.76
CA LEU A 264 14.42 0.02 -2.09
C LEU A 264 13.82 -1.03 -1.16
N GLN A 265 13.62 -0.68 0.12
CA GLN A 265 12.96 -1.55 1.10
C GLN A 265 11.44 -1.61 0.86
N ASP A 266 10.85 -0.47 0.50
CA ASP A 266 9.44 -0.34 0.15
C ASP A 266 9.30 0.38 -1.20
N PRO A 267 9.50 -0.33 -2.32
CA PRO A 267 9.31 0.28 -3.64
C PRO A 267 7.91 0.84 -3.79
N VAL A 268 7.80 2.06 -4.32
CA VAL A 268 6.51 2.68 -4.64
C VAL A 268 6.22 2.43 -6.11
N ALA A 269 5.09 1.77 -6.38
CA ALA A 269 4.64 1.44 -7.72
C ALA A 269 3.11 1.56 -7.80
N PHE A 270 2.61 1.90 -8.98
CA PHE A 270 1.18 2.03 -9.26
C PHE A 270 0.90 1.50 -10.67
N TRP A 271 -0.36 1.17 -10.93
CA TRP A 271 -0.85 0.71 -12.22
C TRP A 271 -1.87 1.72 -12.77
N MET A 272 -1.84 1.96 -14.08
CA MET A 272 -2.73 2.89 -14.79
C MET A 272 -3.36 2.22 -16.01
#